data_AF-A0ABD3FQI3-F1
#
_entry.id   AF-A0ABD3FQI3-F1
#
_cell.length_a   1.000
_cell.length_b   1.000
_cell.length_c   1.000
_cell.angle_alpha   90.00
_cell.angle_beta   90.00
_cell.angle_gamma   90.00
#
_symmetry.space_group_name_H-M   'P 1'
#
loop_
_entity.id
_entity.type
_entity.pdbx_description
1 polymer ?
#
loop_
_entity_poly.entity_id
_entity_poly.type
_entity_poly.pdbx_seq_one_letter_code
_entity_poly.pdbx_strand_id
1 'polypeptide(L)'
;MADYEGYLLLHDFGRQADPLYFELEGGLLQYYDKKDGRWIGQFSLTRHRVSVQPIDGGLTPNRFSVELVPVRSVHDTDRSLQQFRHTRIVLGASTPETQGQWISALRTWRRRNWKDTAVIAAFDDENKALRMMMIMYRLELKLLRVTDLTLRKVSLDPQDSDPIYGDAAFTKHQAHPTALLPGAIQVTRFTNTFGFQGVYANQFAL
;
A
#
# COMPACT_ATOMS: atom_id res chain seq x y z
N MET A 1 3.23 3.17 19.57
CA MET A 1 3.77 1.89 20.09
C MET A 1 2.79 0.88 19.61
N ALA A 2 3.22 -0.04 18.75
CA ALA A 2 2.30 -0.89 18.01
C ALA A 2 1.40 -1.68 18.95
N ASP A 3 0.16 -1.90 18.55
CA ASP A 3 -0.77 -2.70 19.35
C ASP A 3 -0.44 -4.19 19.20
N TYR A 4 0.05 -4.56 18.01
CA TYR A 4 0.48 -5.91 17.67
C TYR A 4 1.61 -5.86 16.66
N GLU A 5 2.70 -6.60 16.89
CA GLU A 5 3.85 -6.57 16.00
C GLU A 5 4.52 -7.94 15.85
N GLY A 6 5.19 -8.19 14.72
CA GLY A 6 5.86 -9.46 14.46
C GLY A 6 6.27 -9.64 13.00
N TYR A 7 7.07 -10.66 12.71
CA TYR A 7 7.52 -10.94 11.35
C TYR A 7 6.53 -11.81 10.58
N LEU A 8 6.28 -11.48 9.31
CA LEU A 8 5.46 -12.25 8.38
C LEU A 8 6.07 -12.29 6.98
N LEU A 9 5.71 -13.30 6.21
CA LEU A 9 5.94 -13.35 4.76
C LEU A 9 4.81 -12.61 4.05
N LEU A 10 5.14 -11.56 3.30
CA LEU A 10 4.22 -10.94 2.35
C LEU A 10 4.31 -11.68 1.02
N HIS A 11 3.24 -12.39 0.65
CA HIS A 11 3.16 -13.08 -0.64
C HIS A 11 2.69 -12.15 -1.74
N ASP A 12 3.32 -12.27 -2.90
CA ASP A 12 2.89 -11.62 -4.13
C ASP A 12 2.41 -12.67 -5.15
N PHE A 13 2.49 -12.37 -6.46
CA PHE A 13 2.07 -13.29 -7.50
C PHE A 13 3.07 -14.44 -7.66
N GLY A 14 2.55 -15.66 -7.81
CA GLY A 14 3.36 -16.85 -8.02
C GLY A 14 4.17 -17.23 -6.77
N ARG A 15 5.46 -17.50 -6.95
CA ARG A 15 6.38 -17.97 -5.88
C ARG A 15 7.10 -16.85 -5.15
N GLN A 16 6.64 -15.61 -5.30
CA GLN A 16 7.28 -14.47 -4.68
C GLN A 16 6.78 -14.23 -3.25
N ALA A 17 7.71 -14.04 -2.32
CA ALA A 17 7.40 -13.65 -0.96
C ALA A 17 8.56 -12.89 -0.31
N ASP A 18 8.24 -11.95 0.58
CA ASP A 18 9.24 -11.16 1.29
C ASP A 18 9.05 -11.26 2.81
N PRO A 19 10.11 -11.54 3.59
CA PRO A 19 10.04 -11.55 5.05
C PRO A 19 10.13 -10.11 5.56
N LEU A 20 9.03 -9.60 6.09
CA LEU A 20 8.89 -8.22 6.53
C LEU A 20 8.41 -8.18 7.98
N TYR A 21 8.70 -7.06 8.63
CA TYR A 21 8.19 -6.80 9.96
C TYR A 21 6.87 -6.04 9.85
N PHE A 22 5.83 -6.51 10.52
CA PHE A 22 4.49 -5.92 10.50
C PHE A 22 4.13 -5.34 11.85
N GLU A 23 3.45 -4.20 11.81
CA GLU A 23 2.89 -3.51 12.97
C GLU A 23 1.41 -3.21 12.69
N LEU A 24 0.55 -3.59 13.61
CA LEU A 24 -0.86 -3.23 13.64
C LEU A 24 -1.03 -2.16 14.71
N GLU A 25 -1.27 -0.92 14.29
CA GLU A 25 -1.45 0.22 15.19
C GLU A 25 -2.56 1.13 14.66
N GLY A 26 -3.51 1.53 15.53
CA GLY A 26 -4.47 2.59 15.19
C GLY A 26 -5.36 2.32 13.95
N GLY A 27 -5.60 1.05 13.62
CA GLY A 27 -6.36 0.66 12.43
C GLY A 27 -5.56 0.70 11.13
N LEU A 28 -4.22 0.76 11.21
CA LEU A 28 -3.28 0.60 10.12
C LEU A 28 -2.50 -0.70 10.31
N LEU A 29 -2.30 -1.43 9.23
CA LEU A 29 -1.33 -2.53 9.16
C LEU A 29 -0.12 -2.03 8.37
N GLN A 30 0.92 -1.62 9.07
CA GLN A 30 2.16 -1.09 8.52
C GLN A 30 3.20 -2.21 8.40
N TYR A 31 4.15 -2.05 7.47
CA TYR A 31 5.22 -3.01 7.30
C TYR A 31 6.55 -2.37 6.90
N TYR A 32 7.62 -2.99 7.40
CA TYR A 32 8.99 -2.53 7.40
C TYR A 32 9.92 -3.65 6.92
N ASP A 33 11.11 -3.31 6.47
CA ASP A 33 12.13 -4.30 6.09
C ASP A 33 12.59 -5.17 7.28
N LYS A 34 12.66 -4.58 8.47
CA LYS A 34 12.96 -5.21 9.75
C LYS A 34 12.36 -4.42 10.91
N LYS A 35 12.41 -4.97 12.11
CA LYS A 35 12.07 -4.25 13.35
C LYS A 35 12.95 -3.00 13.48
N ASP A 36 12.32 -1.86 13.79
CA ASP A 36 12.96 -0.53 13.80
C ASP A 36 13.65 -0.15 12.47
N GLY A 37 13.18 -0.75 11.38
CA GLY A 37 13.75 -0.62 10.05
C GLY A 37 13.09 0.47 9.20
N ARG A 38 13.36 0.42 7.89
CA ARG A 38 12.77 1.32 6.91
C ARG A 38 11.31 0.93 6.68
N TRP A 39 10.43 1.93 6.76
CA TRP A 39 9.03 1.80 6.36
C TRP A 39 8.91 1.50 4.86
N ILE A 40 8.16 0.45 4.53
CA ILE A 40 7.95 0.01 3.14
C ILE A 40 6.54 0.38 2.66
N GLY A 41 5.54 0.23 3.53
CA GLY A 41 4.16 0.53 3.17
C GLY A 41 3.16 0.30 4.29
N GLN A 42 1.89 0.48 3.96
CA GLN A 42 0.78 0.27 4.90
C GLN A 42 -0.52 -0.10 4.20
N PHE A 43 -1.42 -0.73 4.96
CA PHE A 43 -2.80 -0.99 4.59
C PHE A 43 -3.75 -0.35 5.61
N SER A 44 -4.66 0.50 5.14
CA SER A 44 -5.70 1.06 6.00
C SER A 44 -6.82 0.05 6.22
N LEU A 45 -7.02 -0.34 7.47
CA LEU A 45 -8.15 -1.20 7.86
C LEU A 45 -9.42 -0.36 8.09
N THR A 46 -9.25 0.92 8.41
CA THR A 46 -10.35 1.88 8.50
C THR A 46 -11.07 2.01 7.15
N ARG A 47 -12.39 2.23 7.21
CA ARG A 47 -13.30 2.28 6.04
C ARG A 47 -13.35 1.01 5.19
N HIS A 48 -12.77 -0.10 5.65
CA HIS A 48 -12.88 -1.41 5.01
C HIS A 48 -13.57 -2.41 5.91
N ARG A 49 -14.38 -3.29 5.31
CA ARG A 49 -14.76 -4.56 5.92
C ARG A 49 -13.53 -5.45 5.80
N VAL A 50 -12.97 -5.81 6.95
CA VAL A 50 -11.79 -6.68 7.04
C VAL A 50 -12.28 -8.12 7.21
N SER A 51 -11.98 -8.96 6.23
CA SER A 51 -12.19 -10.41 6.31
C SER A 51 -10.83 -11.09 6.34
N VAL A 52 -10.65 -12.00 7.29
CA VAL A 52 -9.38 -12.72 7.46
C VAL A 52 -9.65 -14.21 7.53
N GLN A 53 -8.98 -14.98 6.70
CA GLN A 53 -9.19 -16.43 6.60
C GLN A 53 -7.86 -17.17 6.42
N PRO A 54 -7.65 -18.30 7.11
CA PRO A 54 -6.55 -19.19 6.80
C PRO A 54 -6.69 -19.68 5.36
N ILE A 55 -5.56 -19.94 4.71
CA ILE A 55 -5.50 -20.55 3.39
C ILE A 55 -4.96 -21.96 3.58
N ASP A 56 -5.81 -22.95 3.34
CA ASP A 56 -5.42 -24.34 3.36
C ASP A 56 -4.68 -24.68 2.05
N GLY A 57 -3.49 -25.27 2.18
CA GLY A 57 -2.67 -25.71 1.06
C GLY A 57 -1.95 -24.58 0.29
N GLY A 58 -1.22 -25.00 -0.75
CA GLY A 58 -0.45 -24.17 -1.69
C GLY A 58 1.04 -24.03 -1.36
N LEU A 59 1.66 -22.89 -1.69
CA LEU A 59 3.13 -22.79 -1.84
C LEU A 59 3.92 -22.87 -0.53
N THR A 60 3.36 -22.34 0.55
CA THR A 60 3.96 -22.39 1.91
C THR A 60 2.86 -22.66 2.95
N PRO A 61 3.25 -23.23 4.11
CA PRO A 61 2.34 -23.45 5.23
C PRO A 61 1.95 -22.12 5.92
N ASN A 62 0.99 -22.21 6.84
CA ASN A 62 0.61 -21.13 7.77
C ASN A 62 0.21 -19.82 7.07
N ARG A 63 -0.34 -19.91 5.86
CA ARG A 63 -0.79 -18.76 5.08
C ARG A 63 -2.20 -18.35 5.42
N PHE A 64 -2.47 -17.06 5.31
CA PHE A 64 -3.80 -16.51 5.49
C PHE A 64 -4.00 -15.32 4.55
N SER A 65 -5.25 -15.08 4.16
CA SER A 65 -5.61 -13.90 3.38
C SER A 65 -6.27 -12.85 4.25
N VAL A 66 -5.95 -11.60 3.97
CA VAL A 66 -6.62 -10.41 4.49
C VAL A 66 -7.29 -9.72 3.32
N GLU A 67 -8.61 -9.71 3.33
CA GLU A 67 -9.44 -9.07 2.32
C GLU A 67 -9.99 -7.76 2.90
N LEU A 68 -9.70 -6.66 2.21
CA LEU A 68 -10.11 -5.31 2.57
C LEU A 68 -11.12 -4.83 1.53
N VAL A 69 -12.40 -4.91 1.87
CA VAL A 69 -13.50 -4.46 1.00
C VAL A 69 -13.97 -3.08 1.44
N PRO A 70 -13.85 -2.03 0.60
CA PRO A 70 -14.31 -0.69 0.94
C PRO A 70 -15.78 -0.68 1.37
N VAL A 71 -16.08 -0.01 2.48
CA VAL A 71 -17.44 0.19 2.96
C VAL A 71 -17.83 1.63 2.68
N ARG A 72 -18.97 1.83 2.03
CA ARG A 72 -19.51 3.16 1.74
C ARG A 72 -20.23 3.72 2.96
N SER A 73 -19.87 4.91 3.39
CA SER A 73 -20.71 5.73 4.24
C SER A 73 -21.74 6.48 3.40
N VAL A 74 -22.88 6.83 3.99
CA VAL A 74 -23.91 7.68 3.37
C VAL A 74 -23.36 9.08 3.05
N HIS A 75 -22.31 9.50 3.76
CA HIS A 75 -21.63 10.78 3.54
C HIS A 75 -20.45 10.69 2.56
N ASP A 76 -20.11 9.51 2.03
CA ASP A 76 -18.99 9.38 1.10
C ASP A 76 -19.42 9.80 -0.31
N THR A 77 -18.70 10.77 -0.88
CA THR A 77 -18.84 11.18 -2.28
C THR A 77 -18.07 10.23 -3.19
N ASP A 78 -18.45 10.08 -4.46
CA ASP A 78 -17.75 9.18 -5.40
C ASP A 78 -16.23 9.43 -5.49
N ARG A 79 -15.77 10.67 -5.27
CA ARG A 79 -14.34 11.03 -5.21
C ARG A 79 -13.60 10.42 -4.01
N SER A 80 -14.24 10.28 -2.85
CA SER A 80 -13.60 9.69 -1.66
C SER A 80 -13.49 8.17 -1.76
N LEU A 81 -14.40 7.54 -2.50
CA LEU A 81 -14.40 6.09 -2.71
C LEU A 81 -13.36 5.60 -3.72
N GLN A 82 -12.93 6.44 -4.68
CA GLN A 82 -11.87 6.06 -5.63
C GLN A 82 -10.54 5.74 -4.95
N GLN A 83 -10.30 6.29 -3.75
CA GLN A 83 -9.09 6.06 -2.96
C GLN A 83 -9.09 4.69 -2.25
N PHE A 84 -10.26 4.09 -2.04
CA PHE A 84 -10.40 2.83 -1.33
C PHE A 84 -10.75 1.74 -2.34
N ARG A 85 -9.77 0.87 -2.63
CA ARG A 85 -9.95 -0.25 -3.55
C ARG A 85 -10.04 -1.55 -2.77
N HIS A 86 -10.82 -2.48 -3.33
CA HIS A 86 -10.77 -3.86 -2.87
C HIS A 86 -9.35 -4.38 -2.98
N THR A 87 -8.76 -4.72 -1.83
CA THR A 87 -7.38 -5.20 -1.72
C THR A 87 -7.38 -6.57 -1.06
N ARG A 88 -6.71 -7.54 -1.68
CA ARG A 88 -6.48 -8.86 -1.11
C ARG A 88 -4.99 -9.04 -0.87
N ILE A 89 -4.63 -9.32 0.37
CA ILE A 89 -3.25 -9.49 0.84
C ILE A 89 -3.11 -10.94 1.27
N VAL A 90 -1.99 -11.59 0.92
CA VAL A 90 -1.68 -12.94 1.38
C VAL A 90 -0.44 -12.86 2.27
N LEU A 91 -0.58 -13.33 3.50
CA LEU A 91 0.46 -13.31 4.52
C LEU A 91 0.78 -14.74 4.95
N GLY A 92 2.03 -14.99 5.35
CA GLY A 92 2.49 -16.27 5.86
C GLY A 92 3.17 -16.12 7.21
N ALA A 93 2.75 -16.90 8.20
CA ALA A 93 3.35 -16.92 9.53
C ALA A 93 4.42 -18.02 9.66
N SER A 94 5.30 -17.87 10.66
CA SER A 94 6.35 -18.85 10.97
C SER A 94 5.76 -20.17 11.47
N THR A 95 4.74 -20.11 12.33
CA THR A 95 4.05 -21.26 12.93
C THR A 95 2.52 -21.12 12.84
N PRO A 96 1.75 -22.21 12.99
CA PRO A 96 0.28 -22.14 13.03
C PRO A 96 -0.25 -21.35 14.23
N GLU A 97 0.48 -21.31 15.35
CA GLU A 97 0.12 -20.50 16.52
C GLU A 97 0.21 -19.02 16.19
N THR A 98 1.34 -18.58 15.62
CA THR A 98 1.53 -17.18 15.15
C THR A 98 0.49 -16.81 14.10
N GLN A 99 0.15 -17.73 13.19
CA GLN A 99 -0.93 -17.54 12.22
C GLN A 99 -2.27 -17.25 12.92
N GLY A 100 -2.68 -18.10 13.86
CA GLY A 100 -3.94 -17.95 14.59
C GLY A 100 -4.01 -16.66 15.39
N GLN A 101 -2.88 -16.28 15.98
CA GLN A 101 -2.68 -15.02 16.70
C GLN A 101 -2.87 -13.79 15.80
N TRP A 102 -2.21 -13.73 14.65
CA TRP A 102 -2.40 -12.67 13.65
C TRP A 102 -3.84 -12.61 13.13
N ILE A 103 -4.44 -13.76 12.80
CA ILE A 103 -5.84 -13.82 12.35
C ILE A 103 -6.77 -13.25 13.42
N SER A 104 -6.57 -13.62 14.68
CA SER A 104 -7.36 -13.13 15.81
C SER A 104 -7.22 -11.62 15.99
N ALA A 105 -5.99 -11.10 15.96
CA ALA A 105 -5.71 -9.67 16.07
C ALA A 105 -6.36 -8.86 14.94
N LEU A 106 -6.18 -9.28 13.69
CA LEU A 106 -6.76 -8.62 12.53
C LEU A 106 -8.28 -8.76 12.43
N ARG A 107 -8.92 -9.75 13.09
CA ARG A 107 -10.38 -9.82 13.20
C ARG A 107 -10.93 -8.90 14.29
N THR A 108 -10.14 -8.65 15.34
CA THR A 108 -10.57 -7.93 16.54
C THR A 108 -10.04 -6.50 16.62
N TRP A 109 -9.34 -6.02 15.58
CA TRP A 109 -8.70 -4.71 15.55
C TRP A 109 -9.61 -3.52 15.90
N ARG A 110 -10.91 -3.59 15.59
CA ARG A 110 -11.88 -2.52 15.95
C ARG A 110 -12.36 -2.56 17.39
N ARG A 111 -12.35 -3.75 18.00
CA ARG A 111 -13.03 -4.03 19.28
C ARG A 111 -12.08 -3.94 20.47
N ARG A 112 -10.78 -3.90 20.23
CA ARG A 112 -9.77 -3.91 21.29
C ARG A 112 -9.33 -2.47 21.59
N ASN A 113 -9.56 -2.07 22.84
CA ASN A 113 -8.72 -1.08 23.53
C ASN A 113 -7.45 -1.82 23.92
N TRP A 114 -6.45 -1.86 23.04
CA TRP A 114 -5.16 -2.46 23.34
C TRP A 114 -4.42 -1.59 24.35
N LYS A 115 -4.60 -1.90 25.63
CA LYS A 115 -3.78 -1.31 26.71
C LYS A 115 -2.42 -2.01 26.87
N ASP A 116 -2.28 -3.20 26.29
CA ASP A 116 -1.05 -3.99 26.29
C ASP A 116 -0.62 -4.25 24.84
N THR A 117 0.46 -3.58 24.41
CA THR A 117 1.21 -3.93 23.20
C THR A 117 1.67 -5.37 23.30
N ALA A 118 1.34 -6.18 22.30
CA ALA A 118 1.79 -7.56 22.24
C ALA A 118 2.74 -7.79 21.04
N VAL A 119 3.99 -8.14 21.37
CA VAL A 119 4.96 -8.64 20.41
C VAL A 119 4.67 -10.12 20.19
N ILE A 120 4.40 -10.52 18.95
CA ILE A 120 4.35 -11.93 18.58
C ILE A 120 5.73 -12.35 18.12
N ALA A 121 6.26 -13.38 18.75
CA ALA A 121 7.39 -14.13 18.23
C ALA A 121 7.22 -15.59 18.64
N ALA A 122 7.26 -16.50 17.68
CA ALA A 122 7.36 -17.93 17.97
C ALA A 122 8.79 -18.37 18.31
N PHE A 123 9.80 -17.60 17.89
CA PHE A 123 11.22 -17.91 18.03
C PHE A 123 12.03 -16.65 18.35
N ASP A 124 13.20 -16.82 18.96
CA ASP A 124 14.16 -15.72 19.23
C ASP A 124 14.56 -14.96 17.95
N ASP A 125 14.65 -15.65 16.82
CA ASP A 125 14.91 -15.09 15.48
C ASP A 125 13.85 -15.55 14.47
N GLU A 126 12.65 -15.01 14.60
CA GLU A 126 11.53 -15.31 13.72
C GLU A 126 11.81 -14.95 12.26
N ASN A 127 12.60 -13.89 12.00
CA ASN A 127 13.02 -13.52 10.65
C ASN A 127 13.82 -14.66 9.99
N LYS A 128 14.78 -15.24 10.72
CA LYS A 128 15.54 -16.39 10.23
C LYS A 128 14.67 -17.62 9.99
N ALA A 129 13.67 -17.87 10.84
CA ALA A 129 12.71 -18.96 10.63
C ALA A 129 11.93 -18.77 9.32
N LEU A 130 11.45 -17.56 9.03
CA LEU A 130 10.77 -17.24 7.77
C LEU A 130 11.70 -17.37 6.56
N ARG A 131 12.96 -16.93 6.67
CA ARG A 131 13.97 -17.12 5.61
C ARG A 131 14.24 -18.60 5.33
N MET A 132 14.31 -19.43 6.37
CA MET A 132 14.44 -20.88 6.20
C MET A 132 13.21 -21.45 5.48
N MET A 133 12.00 -21.02 5.85
CA MET A 133 10.77 -21.40 5.16
C MET A 133 10.83 -21.02 3.67
N MET A 134 11.30 -19.83 3.33
CA MET A 134 11.46 -19.43 1.93
C MET A 134 12.38 -20.36 1.14
N ILE A 135 13.52 -20.76 1.73
CA ILE A 135 14.45 -21.71 1.10
C ILE A 135 13.79 -23.07 0.92
N MET A 136 13.16 -23.61 1.96
CA MET A 136 12.51 -24.93 1.95
C MET A 136 11.44 -25.03 0.87
N TYR A 137 10.64 -23.98 0.70
CA TYR A 137 9.52 -23.96 -0.24
C TYR A 137 9.84 -23.28 -1.59
N ARG A 138 11.12 -22.95 -1.83
CA ARG A 138 11.62 -22.33 -3.06
C ARG A 138 10.85 -21.06 -3.42
N LEU A 139 10.68 -20.18 -2.43
CA LEU A 139 10.13 -18.85 -2.62
C LEU A 139 11.22 -17.90 -3.11
N GLU A 140 10.84 -16.94 -3.95
CA GLU A 140 11.71 -15.90 -4.46
C GLU A 140 11.45 -14.57 -3.77
N LEU A 141 12.51 -13.85 -3.42
CA LEU A 141 12.42 -12.49 -2.93
C LEU A 141 11.97 -11.53 -4.04
N LYS A 142 11.00 -10.66 -3.74
CA LYS A 142 10.51 -9.63 -4.67
C LYS A 142 10.99 -8.24 -4.25
N LEU A 143 10.69 -7.81 -3.03
CA LEU A 143 11.01 -6.47 -2.52
C LEU A 143 12.52 -6.23 -2.46
N LEU A 144 13.34 -7.23 -2.15
CA LEU A 144 14.81 -7.10 -2.19
C LEU A 144 15.40 -7.08 -3.61
N ARG A 145 14.60 -7.31 -4.66
CA ARG A 145 15.05 -7.11 -6.06
C ARG A 145 14.68 -5.73 -6.62
N VAL A 146 13.73 -5.00 -6.00
CA VAL A 146 13.12 -3.77 -6.55
C VAL A 146 13.35 -2.54 -5.65
N THR A 147 14.32 -2.59 -4.74
CA THR A 147 14.70 -1.39 -3.96
C THR A 147 15.38 -0.30 -4.79
N ASP A 148 15.64 -0.52 -6.08
CA ASP A 148 15.98 0.56 -7.01
C ASP A 148 14.77 0.94 -7.88
N LEU A 149 14.36 2.21 -7.75
CA LEU A 149 13.61 3.02 -8.72
C LEU A 149 12.11 2.73 -8.90
N THR A 150 11.26 3.05 -7.89
CA THR A 150 9.92 3.71 -8.06
C THR A 150 8.97 3.50 -6.87
N LEU A 151 9.46 3.50 -5.63
CA LEU A 151 8.56 3.78 -4.50
C LEU A 151 8.14 5.24 -4.58
N ARG A 152 6.90 5.42 -5.03
CA ARG A 152 6.18 6.68 -5.14
C ARG A 152 6.47 7.55 -3.92
N LYS A 153 7.31 8.56 -4.15
CA LYS A 153 7.34 9.78 -3.36
C LYS A 153 5.92 10.34 -3.39
N VAL A 154 5.12 10.01 -2.39
CA VAL A 154 4.00 10.86 -2.01
C VAL A 154 4.68 12.09 -1.45
N SER A 155 4.87 13.09 -2.32
CA SER A 155 5.29 14.43 -1.91
C SER A 155 4.20 14.96 -0.99
N LEU A 156 4.41 14.83 0.32
CA LEU A 156 3.91 15.83 1.25
C LEU A 156 4.89 16.99 1.11
N ASP A 157 4.56 17.94 0.23
CA ASP A 157 5.18 19.26 0.26
C ASP A 157 4.64 19.97 1.52
N PRO A 158 5.50 20.34 2.48
CA PRO A 158 5.14 21.23 3.56
C PRO A 158 5.69 22.60 3.24
N GLN A 159 4.95 23.39 2.45
CA GLN A 159 5.17 24.83 2.26
C GLN A 159 3.84 25.44 1.84
N ASP A 160 3.41 26.60 2.29
CA ASP A 160 3.86 27.49 3.34
C ASP A 160 2.57 28.19 3.77
N SER A 161 2.33 28.25 5.07
CA SER A 161 1.47 29.27 5.61
C SER A 161 2.10 30.63 5.35
N ASP A 162 1.38 31.55 4.71
CA ASP A 162 1.62 32.98 4.92
C ASP A 162 0.37 33.82 4.60
N PRO A 163 0.29 35.04 5.17
CA PRO A 163 -0.90 35.53 5.82
C PRO A 163 -1.77 36.44 4.96
N ILE A 164 -3.03 36.52 5.38
CA ILE A 164 -4.05 37.44 4.89
C ILE A 164 -3.68 38.87 5.31
N TYR A 165 -3.34 39.74 4.34
CA TYR A 165 -3.60 41.19 4.46
C TYR A 165 -3.60 41.90 3.08
N GLY A 166 -4.69 42.63 2.80
CA GLY A 166 -4.64 43.99 2.24
C GLY A 166 -4.40 44.22 0.75
N ASP A 167 -5.49 44.42 0.02
CA ASP A 167 -5.77 45.55 -0.89
C ASP A 167 -4.77 45.95 -2.00
N ALA A 168 -5.19 45.81 -3.26
CA ALA A 168 -5.21 46.88 -4.26
C ALA A 168 -5.60 46.33 -5.64
N ALA A 169 -6.81 46.67 -6.08
CA ALA A 169 -7.21 46.61 -7.47
C ALA A 169 -6.41 47.63 -8.29
N PHE A 170 -5.81 47.24 -9.42
CA PHE A 170 -5.70 48.10 -10.60
C PHE A 170 -5.63 47.27 -11.88
N THR A 171 -6.47 47.66 -12.82
CA THR A 171 -6.69 47.13 -14.16
C THR A 171 -5.67 47.68 -15.16
N LYS A 172 -5.35 46.92 -16.22
CA LYS A 172 -5.55 47.28 -17.66
C LYS A 172 -4.56 46.60 -18.64
N HIS A 173 -5.14 46.04 -19.72
CA HIS A 173 -4.71 46.05 -21.14
C HIS A 173 -3.33 45.46 -21.53
N GLN A 174 -3.06 44.81 -22.68
CA GLN A 174 -3.77 44.40 -23.89
C GLN A 174 -2.73 43.69 -24.80
N ALA A 175 -3.21 42.89 -25.77
CA ALA A 175 -2.57 42.49 -27.05
C ALA A 175 -1.50 41.37 -27.08
N HIS A 176 -1.90 40.26 -27.72
CA HIS A 176 -1.05 39.36 -28.51
C HIS A 176 -0.43 40.09 -29.72
N PRO A 177 0.75 39.67 -30.22
CA PRO A 177 0.74 38.70 -31.32
C PRO A 177 1.82 37.60 -31.25
N THR A 178 1.37 36.42 -31.68
CA THR A 178 2.03 35.33 -32.40
C THR A 178 3.55 35.45 -32.66
N ALA A 179 4.32 34.56 -32.02
CA ALA A 179 5.63 34.13 -32.48
C ALA A 179 5.58 32.63 -32.80
N LEU A 180 6.01 32.31 -34.02
CA LEU A 180 6.08 30.99 -34.65
C LEU A 180 7.01 30.04 -33.90
N LEU A 181 6.56 28.81 -33.64
CA LEU A 181 7.43 27.63 -33.56
C LEU A 181 6.74 26.40 -34.21
N PRO A 182 7.53 25.53 -34.86
CA PRO A 182 7.04 24.45 -35.71
C PRO A 182 6.75 23.17 -34.91
N GLY A 183 5.76 22.40 -35.34
CA GLY A 183 5.50 21.05 -34.81
C GLY A 183 4.03 20.77 -34.58
N ALA A 184 3.27 20.57 -35.66
CA ALA A 184 1.89 20.13 -35.56
C ALA A 184 1.86 18.67 -35.05
N ILE A 185 1.64 18.48 -33.75
CA ILE A 185 1.25 17.18 -33.20
C ILE A 185 -0.20 16.96 -33.61
N GLN A 186 -0.42 16.08 -34.59
CA GLN A 186 -1.76 15.59 -34.90
C GLN A 186 -2.25 14.73 -33.72
N VAL A 187 -3.23 15.25 -32.99
CA VAL A 187 -3.91 14.52 -31.91
C VAL A 187 -5.08 13.77 -32.53
N THR A 188 -4.86 12.51 -32.90
CA THR A 188 -5.95 11.63 -33.34
C THR A 188 -6.69 11.12 -32.11
N ARG A 189 -7.88 11.66 -31.85
CA ARG A 189 -8.77 11.19 -30.78
C ARG A 189 -9.61 10.03 -31.33
N PHE A 190 -9.50 8.86 -30.71
CA PHE A 190 -10.44 7.78 -30.93
C PHE A 190 -11.27 7.55 -29.66
N THR A 191 -12.58 7.61 -29.81
CA THR A 191 -13.56 7.15 -28.82
C THR A 191 -13.85 5.68 -29.06
N ASN A 192 -13.48 4.83 -28.10
CA ASN A 192 -13.89 3.43 -28.06
C ASN A 192 -14.93 3.25 -26.93
N THR A 193 -15.95 2.43 -27.16
CA THR A 193 -17.18 2.27 -26.37
C THR A 193 -17.00 1.66 -24.96
N PHE A 194 -15.77 1.58 -24.45
CA PHE A 194 -15.45 1.00 -23.14
C PHE A 194 -14.65 1.92 -22.20
N GLY A 195 -14.69 3.24 -22.41
CA GLY A 195 -14.41 4.22 -21.35
C GLY A 195 -12.98 4.28 -20.81
N PHE A 196 -11.97 3.87 -21.58
CA PHE A 196 -10.57 4.09 -21.24
C PHE A 196 -10.01 5.31 -21.99
N GLN A 197 -9.57 6.31 -21.23
CA GLN A 197 -8.88 7.50 -21.76
C GLN A 197 -7.40 7.39 -21.40
N GLY A 198 -6.56 7.00 -22.37
CA GLY A 198 -5.11 6.92 -22.22
C GLY A 198 -4.42 7.90 -23.17
N VAL A 199 -3.43 8.64 -22.66
CA VAL A 199 -2.57 9.52 -23.45
C VAL A 199 -1.18 8.86 -23.48
N TYR A 200 -0.68 8.53 -24.66
CA TYR A 200 0.72 8.14 -24.86
C TYR A 200 1.48 9.30 -25.50
N ALA A 201 2.61 9.67 -24.90
CA ALA A 201 3.62 10.49 -25.56
C ALA A 201 4.68 9.55 -26.15
N ASN A 202 4.75 9.49 -27.48
CA ASN A 202 5.85 8.80 -28.16
C ASN A 202 7.09 9.71 -28.09
N GLN A 203 8.07 9.35 -27.26
CA GLN A 203 9.43 9.87 -27.38
C GLN A 203 10.31 8.78 -27.97
N PHE A 204 10.30 8.69 -29.29
CA PHE A 204 11.41 8.14 -30.06
C PHE A 204 11.59 9.03 -31.29
N ALA A 205 12.65 9.83 -31.28
CA ALA A 205 13.26 10.37 -32.49
C ALA A 205 14.78 10.24 -32.33
N LEU A 206 15.37 9.51 -33.27
CA LEU A 206 16.79 9.49 -33.59
C LEU A 206 17.27 10.88 -34.02
#